data_AF-A0A803QKJ3-F1
#
_entry.id   AF-A0A803QKJ3-F1
#
_cell.length_a   1.000
_cell.length_b   1.000
_cell.length_c   1.000
_cell.angle_alpha   90.00
_cell.angle_beta   90.00
_cell.angle_gamma   90.00
#
_symmetry.space_group_name_H-M   'P 1'
#
loop_
_entity.id
_entity.type
_entity.pdbx_description
1 polymer ?
#
loop_
_entity_poly.entity_id
_entity_poly.type
_entity_poly.pdbx_seq_one_letter_code
_entity_poly.pdbx_strand_id
1 'polypeptide(L)'
;MNSLQRSVSGSSQSPRSPSSQPFLSVSVTDPVKLGNGVQAYISYRVITKTNLPEYQGPEKIVIRRYSDFVWLRDRLFEKYKGVFIPPLPEKSAVEKFRFSAEFIELRRQGLDIFINRIASHNELQQSDDLRTFLQADEETMERLRSQDTGIFKKRPADFLQIIKDVQTKMSDVVLGKEKPVEESNAEYEKLKHYIFELENHVAEAQKHAYRLVKRHRVWAISVRIRKVIQAFGCLRK
;
A
#
# COMPACT_ATOMS: atom_id res chain seq x y z
N MET A 1 17.75 -47.52 64.72
CA MET A 1 16.36 -47.06 64.49
C MET A 1 16.40 -45.55 64.34
N ASN A 2 16.47 -45.03 63.11
CA ASN A 2 16.35 -43.58 62.84
C ASN A 2 15.44 -43.39 61.63
N SER A 3 14.29 -42.77 61.88
CA SER A 3 13.21 -42.54 60.92
C SER A 3 13.27 -41.13 60.32
N LEU A 4 13.40 -41.10 58.99
CA LEU A 4 12.78 -40.23 57.98
C LEU A 4 12.70 -38.70 58.20
N GLN A 5 13.45 -38.00 57.33
CA GLN A 5 13.28 -36.60 56.94
C GLN A 5 11.98 -36.38 56.15
N ARG A 6 11.31 -35.24 56.38
CA ARG A 6 10.40 -34.61 55.42
C ARG A 6 10.52 -33.09 55.51
N SER A 7 11.30 -32.49 54.62
CA SER A 7 11.26 -31.05 54.35
C SER A 7 10.65 -30.85 52.96
N VAL A 8 9.50 -30.18 52.93
CA VAL A 8 8.80 -29.78 51.71
C VAL A 8 9.33 -28.40 51.33
N SER A 9 10.20 -28.32 50.33
CA SER A 9 10.59 -27.04 49.70
C SER A 9 9.61 -26.71 48.58
N GLY A 10 8.61 -25.88 48.90
CA GLY A 10 7.77 -25.23 47.91
C GLY A 10 8.61 -24.25 47.09
N SER A 11 8.84 -24.58 45.82
CA SER A 11 9.40 -23.64 44.84
C SER A 11 8.27 -22.75 44.33
N SER A 12 8.20 -21.54 44.88
CA SER A 12 7.37 -20.46 44.34
C SER A 12 7.90 -20.08 42.96
N GLN A 13 7.26 -20.58 41.91
CA GLN A 13 7.52 -20.13 40.54
C GLN A 13 7.01 -18.69 40.40
N SER A 14 7.92 -17.75 40.15
CA SER A 14 7.59 -16.39 39.74
C SER A 14 6.75 -16.40 38.45
N PRO A 15 5.76 -15.51 38.29
CA PRO A 15 4.97 -15.43 37.07
C PRO A 15 5.87 -14.97 35.92
N ARG A 16 5.95 -15.80 34.86
CA ARG A 16 6.55 -15.44 33.57
C ARG A 16 5.98 -14.09 33.12
N SER A 17 6.85 -13.11 32.95
CA SER A 17 6.56 -11.91 32.18
C SER A 17 6.02 -12.33 30.79
N PRO A 18 4.96 -11.69 30.26
CA PRO A 18 4.52 -11.97 28.91
C PRO A 18 5.62 -11.49 27.97
N SER A 19 6.31 -12.42 27.31
CA SER A 19 7.16 -12.10 26.16
C SER A 19 6.27 -11.40 25.14
N SER A 20 6.43 -10.09 24.97
CA SER A 20 5.70 -9.34 23.96
C SER A 20 6.01 -9.95 22.60
N GLN A 21 4.98 -10.46 21.90
CA GLN A 21 5.14 -11.03 20.56
C GLN A 21 5.76 -9.99 19.62
N PRO A 22 6.63 -10.41 18.66
CA PRO A 22 7.21 -9.48 17.70
C PRO A 22 6.10 -8.81 16.88
N PHE A 23 6.15 -7.48 16.76
CA PHE A 23 5.18 -6.72 15.99
C PHE A 23 5.85 -5.55 15.26
N LEU A 24 5.30 -5.20 14.10
CA LEU A 24 5.64 -3.99 13.35
C LEU A 24 4.33 -3.32 12.93
N SER A 25 4.07 -2.14 13.48
CA SER A 25 2.91 -1.31 13.13
C SER A 25 3.39 -0.02 12.50
N VAL A 26 2.80 0.37 11.38
CA VAL A 26 3.14 1.61 10.68
C VAL A 26 1.88 2.45 10.52
N SER A 27 1.99 3.76 10.65
CA SER A 27 0.88 4.68 10.37
C SER A 27 1.34 5.87 9.54
N VAL A 28 0.51 6.29 8.58
CA VAL A 28 0.77 7.42 7.69
C VAL A 28 -0.22 8.54 8.01
N THR A 29 0.28 9.63 8.59
CA THR A 29 -0.54 10.74 9.08
C THR A 29 -0.05 12.09 8.57
N ASP A 30 -0.75 13.16 8.96
CA ASP A 30 -0.31 14.55 8.89
C ASP A 30 0.26 14.97 7.52
N PRO A 31 -0.59 15.01 6.47
CA PRO A 31 -0.17 15.49 5.17
C PRO A 31 0.19 16.99 5.25
N VAL A 32 1.41 17.33 4.83
CA VAL A 32 1.92 18.70 4.84
C VAL A 32 2.45 19.06 3.44
N LYS A 33 2.12 20.25 2.97
CA LYS A 33 2.72 20.80 1.74
C LYS A 33 4.09 21.37 2.06
N LEU A 34 5.13 20.84 1.44
CA LEU A 34 6.51 21.32 1.53
C LEU A 34 6.96 21.89 0.19
N GLY A 35 7.90 22.84 0.26
CA GLY A 35 8.47 23.51 -0.91
C GLY A 35 7.58 24.60 -1.50
N ASN A 36 8.16 25.37 -2.42
CA ASN A 36 7.53 26.56 -3.01
C ASN A 36 7.43 26.41 -4.54
N GLY A 37 6.40 27.01 -5.12
CA GLY A 37 6.20 27.04 -6.57
C GLY A 37 6.04 25.66 -7.22
N VAL A 38 6.76 25.44 -8.33
CA VAL A 38 6.68 24.22 -9.15
C VAL A 38 7.20 22.98 -8.41
N GLN A 39 8.13 23.15 -7.48
CA GLN A 39 8.75 22.06 -6.73
C GLN A 39 7.97 21.68 -5.45
N ALA A 40 6.78 22.26 -5.23
CA ALA A 40 6.00 21.95 -4.05
C ALA A 40 5.38 20.54 -4.11
N TYR A 41 5.54 19.77 -3.04
CA TYR A 41 5.04 18.41 -2.89
C TYR A 41 4.30 18.22 -1.56
N ILE A 42 3.53 17.14 -1.46
CA ILE A 42 2.91 16.70 -0.21
C ILE A 42 3.81 15.64 0.43
N SER A 43 4.19 15.88 1.68
CA SER A 43 4.84 14.92 2.55
C SER A 43 3.86 14.38 3.58
N TYR A 44 4.18 13.22 4.14
CA TYR A 44 3.41 12.51 5.13
C TYR A 44 4.32 12.16 6.30
N ARG A 45 3.76 12.17 7.51
CA ARG A 45 4.41 11.65 8.70
C ARG A 45 4.23 10.13 8.72
N VAL A 46 5.32 9.39 8.73
CA VAL A 46 5.31 7.92 8.84
C VAL A 46 5.83 7.56 10.23
N ILE A 47 4.94 6.99 11.04
CA ILE A 47 5.23 6.60 12.43
C ILE A 47 5.33 5.07 12.45
N THR A 48 6.48 4.57 12.84
CA THR A 48 6.76 3.14 12.99
C THR A 48 6.82 2.81 14.48
N LYS A 49 6.05 1.80 14.91
CA LYS A 49 6.06 1.25 16.27
C LYS A 49 6.37 -0.23 16.20
N THR A 50 7.37 -0.68 16.96
CA THR A 50 7.86 -2.05 16.85
C THR A 50 8.67 -2.45 18.08
N ASN A 51 8.74 -3.75 18.34
CA ASN A 51 9.68 -4.34 19.30
C ASN A 51 10.75 -5.21 18.61
N LEU A 52 10.83 -5.12 17.28
CA LEU A 52 11.83 -5.83 16.48
C LEU A 52 13.23 -5.22 16.69
N PRO A 53 14.27 -6.03 16.93
CA PRO A 53 15.62 -5.56 17.24
C PRO A 53 16.32 -4.86 16.06
N GLU A 54 15.84 -5.05 14.84
CA GLU A 54 16.39 -4.42 13.63
C GLU A 54 16.01 -2.95 13.47
N TYR A 55 15.17 -2.43 14.37
CA TYR A 55 14.72 -1.04 14.37
C TYR A 55 15.34 -0.25 15.52
N GLN A 56 15.64 1.03 15.26
CA GLN A 56 16.24 1.95 16.22
C GLN A 56 15.20 2.42 17.26
N GLY A 57 14.89 1.54 18.21
CA GLY A 57 14.00 1.82 19.33
C GLY A 57 12.52 1.50 19.06
N PRO A 58 11.66 1.72 20.07
CA PRO A 58 10.27 1.28 20.04
C PRO A 58 9.36 2.13 19.13
N GLU A 59 9.78 3.36 18.83
CA GLU A 59 9.05 4.30 17.98
C GLU A 59 10.03 5.12 17.13
N LYS A 60 9.76 5.22 15.83
CA LYS A 60 10.51 6.08 14.90
C LYS A 60 9.54 6.88 14.05
N ILE A 61 9.82 8.17 13.88
CA ILE A 61 9.05 9.07 13.02
C ILE A 61 9.96 9.55 11.90
N VAL A 62 9.50 9.40 10.67
CA VAL A 62 10.16 9.92 9.46
C VAL A 62 9.16 10.69 8.59
N ILE A 63 9.68 11.58 7.76
CA ILE A 63 8.89 12.29 6.76
C ILE A 63 9.13 11.63 5.41
N ARG A 64 8.04 11.36 4.67
CA ARG A 64 8.10 10.73 3.34
C ARG A 64 7.14 11.39 2.38
N ARG A 65 7.52 11.50 1.12
CA ARG A 65 6.63 11.93 0.03
C ARG A 65 6.21 10.76 -0.83
N TYR A 66 5.18 10.96 -1.65
CA TYR A 66 4.62 9.91 -2.52
C TYR A 66 5.68 9.20 -3.38
N SER A 67 6.68 9.92 -3.90
CA SER A 67 7.75 9.32 -4.71
C SER A 67 8.64 8.33 -3.93
N ASP A 68 8.72 8.44 -2.61
CA ASP A 68 9.50 7.54 -1.78
C ASP A 68 8.76 6.21 -1.61
N PHE A 69 7.43 6.25 -1.55
CA PHE A 69 6.60 5.05 -1.59
C PHE A 69 6.67 4.35 -2.96
N VAL A 70 6.75 5.12 -4.05
CA VAL A 70 7.00 4.58 -5.39
C VAL A 70 8.34 3.86 -5.45
N TRP A 71 9.39 4.48 -4.93
CA TRP A 71 10.71 3.87 -4.81
C TRP A 71 10.65 2.53 -4.05
N LEU A 72 10.01 2.50 -2.89
CA LEU A 72 9.86 1.27 -2.09
C LEU A 72 9.12 0.18 -2.88
N ARG A 73 7.97 0.51 -3.49
CA ARG A 73 7.19 -0.44 -4.28
C ARG A 73 8.04 -1.04 -5.41
N ASP A 74 8.76 -0.19 -6.14
CA ASP A 74 9.52 -0.60 -7.32
C ASP A 74 10.70 -1.51 -6.92
N ARG A 75 11.38 -1.21 -5.80
CA ARG A 75 12.42 -2.06 -5.22
C ARG A 75 11.91 -3.42 -4.78
N LEU A 76 10.78 -3.45 -4.07
CA LEU A 76 10.16 -4.71 -3.65
C LEU A 76 9.71 -5.54 -4.86
N PHE A 77 9.15 -4.90 -5.87
CA PHE A 77 8.75 -5.58 -7.11
C PHE A 77 9.95 -6.13 -7.90
N GLU A 78 11.09 -5.47 -7.84
CA GLU A 78 12.33 -5.96 -8.45
C GLU A 78 12.90 -7.16 -7.70
N LYS A 79 12.98 -7.08 -6.37
CA LYS A 79 13.65 -8.07 -5.51
C LYS A 79 12.80 -9.32 -5.23
N TYR A 80 11.49 -9.18 -5.08
CA TYR A 80 10.60 -10.27 -4.67
C TYR A 80 9.67 -10.70 -5.82
N LYS A 81 10.23 -11.44 -6.79
CA LYS A 81 9.46 -11.98 -7.92
C LYS A 81 8.48 -13.06 -7.43
N GLY A 82 7.24 -13.01 -7.91
CA GLY A 82 6.18 -13.94 -7.50
C GLY A 82 5.40 -13.50 -6.25
N VAL A 83 5.83 -12.46 -5.55
CA VAL A 83 5.08 -11.88 -4.42
C VAL A 83 4.14 -10.78 -4.94
N PHE A 84 2.89 -10.80 -4.47
CA PHE A 84 1.91 -9.77 -4.79
C PHE A 84 2.19 -8.49 -4.01
N ILE A 85 2.86 -7.53 -4.64
CA ILE A 85 3.09 -6.21 -4.06
C ILE A 85 1.80 -5.38 -4.13
N PRO A 86 1.29 -4.83 -3.00
CA PRO A 86 0.09 -4.02 -3.00
C PRO A 86 0.21 -2.79 -3.93
N PRO A 87 -0.86 -2.42 -4.65
CA PRO A 87 -0.83 -1.23 -5.50
C PRO A 87 -0.78 0.05 -4.66
N LEU A 88 -0.07 1.06 -5.17
CA LEU A 88 -0.09 2.41 -4.61
C LEU A 88 -1.39 3.14 -5.03
N PRO A 89 -1.89 4.08 -4.21
CA PRO A 89 -2.96 4.97 -4.63
C PRO A 89 -2.56 5.78 -5.87
N GLU A 90 -3.54 6.25 -6.64
CA GLU A 90 -3.30 6.85 -7.95
C GLU A 90 -2.27 7.99 -7.93
N LYS A 91 -1.36 7.94 -8.91
CA LYS A 91 -0.31 8.95 -9.11
C LYS A 91 -0.87 10.27 -9.63
N SER A 92 -1.89 10.22 -10.50
CA SER A 92 -2.35 11.37 -11.28
C SER A 92 -3.69 11.91 -10.79
N ALA A 93 -3.62 12.96 -9.97
CA ALA A 93 -4.64 14.01 -10.05
C ALA A 93 -4.24 14.95 -11.19
N VAL A 94 -5.22 15.49 -11.94
CA VAL A 94 -4.98 16.69 -12.76
C VAL A 94 -4.28 17.72 -11.86
N GLU A 95 -3.30 18.48 -12.39
CA GLU A 95 -2.51 19.48 -11.65
C GLU A 95 -3.35 20.33 -10.69
N LYS A 96 -4.59 20.65 -11.08
CA LYS A 96 -5.58 21.39 -10.27
C LYS A 96 -6.03 20.67 -8.99
N PHE A 97 -6.13 19.34 -8.99
CA PHE A 97 -6.66 18.55 -7.88
C PHE A 97 -5.58 17.95 -6.98
N ARG A 98 -4.29 18.00 -7.36
CA ARG A 98 -3.20 17.38 -6.59
C ARG A 98 -3.02 17.94 -5.18
N PHE A 99 -3.52 19.14 -4.93
CA PHE A 99 -3.54 19.79 -3.62
C PHE A 99 -4.93 19.89 -3.00
N SER A 100 -5.93 19.24 -3.60
CA SER A 100 -7.26 19.18 -2.98
C SER A 100 -7.21 18.31 -1.72
N ALA A 101 -7.90 18.74 -0.67
CA ALA A 101 -7.94 18.01 0.59
C ALA A 101 -8.48 16.57 0.42
N GLU A 102 -9.49 16.39 -0.44
CA GLU A 102 -10.07 15.08 -0.77
C GLU A 102 -9.01 14.14 -1.38
N PHE A 103 -8.23 14.62 -2.34
CA PHE A 103 -7.17 13.82 -2.95
C PHE A 103 -6.05 13.48 -1.97
N ILE A 104 -5.64 14.46 -1.16
CA ILE A 104 -4.58 14.29 -0.17
C ILE A 104 -4.97 13.21 0.84
N GLU A 105 -6.21 13.25 1.34
CA GLU A 105 -6.71 12.30 2.32
C GLU A 105 -6.92 10.90 1.72
N LEU A 106 -7.51 10.81 0.52
CA LEU A 106 -7.64 9.53 -0.19
C LEU A 106 -6.28 8.86 -0.42
N ARG A 107 -5.29 9.67 -0.85
CA ARG A 107 -3.92 9.21 -1.02
C ARG A 107 -3.30 8.78 0.31
N ARG A 108 -3.46 9.56 1.39
CA ARG A 108 -2.94 9.21 2.72
C ARG A 108 -3.48 7.84 3.19
N GLN A 109 -4.78 7.61 3.04
CA GLN A 109 -5.41 6.32 3.37
C GLN A 109 -4.86 5.17 2.54
N GLY A 110 -4.69 5.38 1.22
CA GLY A 110 -4.11 4.36 0.35
C GLY A 110 -2.65 4.04 0.69
N LEU A 111 -1.86 5.04 1.06
CA LEU A 111 -0.47 4.85 1.50
C LEU A 111 -0.39 4.11 2.83
N ASP A 112 -1.30 4.40 3.76
CA ASP A 112 -1.41 3.72 5.06
C ASP A 112 -1.74 2.23 4.89
N ILE A 113 -2.71 1.91 4.01
CA ILE A 113 -3.05 0.53 3.66
C ILE A 113 -1.87 -0.17 2.99
N PHE A 114 -1.21 0.49 2.03
CA PHE A 114 -0.08 -0.05 1.29
C PHE A 114 1.06 -0.47 2.23
N ILE A 115 1.49 0.42 3.12
CA ILE A 115 2.64 0.16 3.97
C ILE A 115 2.34 -0.89 5.04
N ASN A 116 1.12 -0.90 5.58
CA ASN A 116 0.72 -1.92 6.55
C ASN A 116 0.61 -3.32 5.91
N ARG A 117 0.15 -3.43 4.66
CA ARG A 117 0.15 -4.71 3.94
C ARG A 117 1.58 -5.25 3.76
N ILE A 118 2.52 -4.38 3.40
CA ILE A 118 3.94 -4.75 3.30
C ILE A 118 4.49 -5.17 4.67
N ALA A 119 4.23 -4.38 5.71
CA ALA A 119 4.70 -4.65 7.07
C ALA A 119 4.12 -5.95 7.67
N SER A 120 2.93 -6.38 7.22
CA SER A 120 2.28 -7.63 7.65
C SER A 120 2.73 -8.87 6.88
N HIS A 121 3.43 -8.71 5.76
CA HIS A 121 3.84 -9.83 4.91
C HIS A 121 5.18 -10.40 5.40
N ASN A 122 5.21 -11.70 5.69
CA ASN A 122 6.35 -12.39 6.33
C ASN A 122 7.70 -12.11 5.65
N GLU A 123 7.74 -12.13 4.31
CA GLU A 123 8.97 -11.89 3.55
C GLU A 123 9.30 -10.40 3.36
N LEU A 124 8.28 -9.54 3.14
CA LEU A 124 8.52 -8.14 2.81
C LEU A 124 8.85 -7.33 4.06
N GLN A 125 8.33 -7.74 5.23
CA GLN A 125 8.64 -7.15 6.53
C GLN A 125 10.15 -7.20 6.84
N GLN A 126 10.83 -8.24 6.38
CA GLN A 126 12.27 -8.44 6.62
C GLN A 126 13.15 -7.68 5.61
N SER A 127 12.55 -7.01 4.62
CA SER A 127 13.28 -6.33 3.57
C SER A 127 14.10 -5.14 4.08
N ASP A 128 15.36 -5.07 3.65
CA ASP A 128 16.23 -3.91 3.91
C ASP A 128 15.68 -2.62 3.31
N ASP A 129 14.99 -2.69 2.16
CA ASP A 129 14.38 -1.53 1.51
C ASP A 129 13.26 -0.95 2.37
N LEU A 130 12.44 -1.80 2.99
CA LEU A 130 11.39 -1.38 3.94
C LEU A 130 12.03 -0.76 5.18
N ARG A 131 13.05 -1.41 5.73
CA ARG A 131 13.78 -0.90 6.90
C ARG A 131 14.37 0.47 6.64
N THR A 132 14.98 0.66 5.47
CA THR A 132 15.57 1.91 5.02
C THR A 132 14.49 2.97 4.85
N PHE A 133 13.38 2.63 4.19
CA PHE A 133 12.22 3.51 4.07
C PHE A 133 11.67 3.98 5.42
N LEU A 134 11.63 3.13 6.44
CA LEU A 134 11.06 3.47 7.75
C LEU A 134 12.05 4.19 8.70
N GLN A 135 13.36 4.10 8.48
CA GLN A 135 14.36 4.60 9.44
C GLN A 135 15.29 5.69 8.90
N ALA A 136 15.55 5.71 7.59
CA ALA A 136 16.48 6.66 6.99
C ALA A 136 16.02 8.12 7.17
N ASP A 137 16.96 9.05 7.15
CA ASP A 137 16.61 10.47 7.07
C ASP A 137 16.17 10.87 5.64
N GLU A 138 15.71 12.11 5.49
CA GLU A 138 15.27 12.65 4.20
C GLU A 138 16.42 12.71 3.19
N GLU A 139 17.64 13.06 3.64
CA GLU A 139 18.80 13.19 2.75
C GLU A 139 19.20 11.84 2.14
N THR A 140 19.23 10.78 2.94
CA THR A 140 19.52 9.42 2.46
C THR A 140 18.45 8.96 1.47
N MET A 141 17.18 9.18 1.77
CA MET A 141 16.09 8.83 0.86
C MET A 141 16.17 9.56 -0.48
N GLU A 142 16.53 10.85 -0.44
CA GLU A 142 16.65 11.64 -1.66
C GLU A 142 17.78 11.15 -2.57
N ARG A 143 18.90 10.73 -1.98
CA ARG A 143 20.02 10.11 -2.70
C ARG A 143 19.62 8.78 -3.35
N LEU A 144 18.95 7.89 -2.60
CA LEU A 144 18.50 6.58 -3.10
C LEU A 144 17.53 6.72 -4.27
N ARG A 145 16.54 7.61 -4.12
CA ARG A 145 15.57 7.92 -5.18
C ARG A 145 16.25 8.49 -6.42
N SER A 146 17.24 9.37 -6.25
CA SER A 146 17.98 9.98 -7.36
C SER A 146 18.82 8.96 -8.13
N GLN A 147 19.46 8.02 -7.43
CA GLN A 147 20.22 6.93 -8.06
C GLN A 147 19.29 6.01 -8.89
N ASP A 148 18.10 5.68 -8.39
CA ASP A 148 17.15 4.83 -9.12
C ASP A 148 16.53 5.50 -10.35
N THR A 149 16.40 6.82 -10.35
CA THR A 149 15.92 7.52 -11.56
C THR A 149 16.86 7.36 -12.76
N GLY A 150 18.13 6.94 -12.55
CA GLY A 150 19.06 6.55 -13.61
C GLY A 150 18.80 5.16 -14.20
N ILE A 151 18.21 4.25 -13.41
CA ILE A 151 17.94 2.86 -13.80
C ILE A 151 16.55 2.77 -14.45
N PHE A 152 15.54 3.47 -13.91
CA PHE A 152 14.14 3.39 -14.34
C PHE A 152 13.76 4.23 -15.59
N LYS A 153 14.68 5.03 -16.16
CA LYS A 153 14.49 5.61 -17.51
C LYS A 153 14.74 4.61 -18.64
N LYS A 154 15.30 3.44 -18.33
CA LYS A 154 15.29 2.24 -19.17
C LYS A 154 14.12 1.38 -18.65
N ARG A 155 13.00 1.11 -19.32
CA ARG A 155 12.71 1.05 -20.76
C ARG A 155 11.19 1.22 -20.96
N PRO A 156 10.68 2.37 -21.46
CA PRO A 156 9.39 2.37 -22.17
C PRO A 156 9.46 1.45 -23.41
N ALA A 157 10.68 1.24 -23.93
CA ALA A 157 10.98 0.24 -24.94
C ALA A 157 10.63 -1.17 -24.49
N ASP A 158 10.83 -1.60 -23.24
CA ASP A 158 10.47 -2.97 -22.83
C ASP A 158 8.97 -3.19 -22.82
N PHE A 159 8.20 -2.22 -22.34
CA PHE A 159 6.74 -2.32 -22.35
C PHE A 159 6.18 -2.29 -23.78
N LEU A 160 6.71 -1.40 -24.63
CA LEU A 160 6.36 -1.34 -26.06
C LEU A 160 6.84 -2.57 -26.83
N GLN A 161 7.94 -3.19 -26.43
CA GLN A 161 8.52 -4.39 -27.02
C GLN A 161 7.74 -5.63 -26.59
N ILE A 162 7.28 -5.71 -25.33
CA ILE A 162 6.32 -6.72 -24.88
C ILE A 162 5.00 -6.61 -25.65
N ILE A 163 4.45 -5.41 -25.85
CA ILE A 163 3.20 -5.20 -26.61
C ILE A 163 3.41 -5.50 -28.11
N LYS A 164 4.53 -5.09 -28.71
CA LYS A 164 4.88 -5.41 -30.09
C LYS A 164 5.16 -6.90 -30.28
N ASP A 165 5.77 -7.57 -29.32
CA ASP A 165 6.03 -9.01 -29.37
C ASP A 165 4.73 -9.81 -29.27
N VAL A 166 3.72 -9.33 -28.52
CA VAL A 166 2.37 -9.91 -28.51
C VAL A 166 1.67 -9.71 -29.87
N GLN A 167 1.78 -8.52 -30.46
CA GLN A 167 1.21 -8.25 -31.80
C GLN A 167 1.89 -9.07 -32.91
N THR A 168 3.21 -9.26 -32.82
CA THR A 168 3.98 -10.05 -33.79
C THR A 168 3.72 -11.55 -33.60
N LYS A 169 3.55 -12.03 -32.36
CA LYS A 169 3.21 -13.43 -32.06
C LYS A 169 1.78 -13.82 -32.43
N MET A 170 0.84 -12.88 -32.56
CA MET A 170 -0.51 -13.15 -33.09
C MET A 170 -0.57 -13.16 -34.62
N SER A 171 0.49 -12.72 -35.30
CA SER A 171 0.60 -12.80 -36.77
C SER A 171 1.21 -14.13 -37.25
N ASP A 172 1.84 -14.89 -36.35
CA ASP A 172 2.58 -16.12 -36.65
C ASP A 172 1.79 -17.41 -36.33
N VAL A 173 0.50 -17.28 -35.99
CA VAL A 173 -0.41 -18.43 -35.77
C VAL A 173 -0.82 -19.10 -37.10
N VAL A 174 -0.33 -18.60 -38.24
CA VAL A 174 -0.54 -19.19 -39.58
C VAL A 174 0.57 -20.19 -39.97
N LEU A 175 1.69 -20.28 -39.23
CA LEU A 175 2.77 -21.20 -39.59
C LEU A 175 3.17 -22.07 -38.41
N GLY A 176 2.55 -23.25 -38.33
CA GLY A 176 2.72 -24.26 -37.28
C GLY A 176 4.17 -24.61 -36.94
N LYS A 177 4.73 -23.87 -35.99
CA LYS A 177 5.92 -24.25 -35.21
C LYS A 177 5.59 -24.12 -33.74
N GLU A 178 5.57 -25.27 -33.08
CA GLU A 178 5.33 -25.46 -31.66
C GLU A 178 6.30 -24.59 -30.84
N LYS A 179 5.74 -23.79 -29.92
CA LYS A 179 6.51 -23.10 -28.89
C LYS A 179 6.76 -24.06 -27.73
N PRO A 180 7.90 -23.93 -27.04
CA PRO A 180 8.25 -24.80 -25.92
C PRO A 180 7.13 -24.72 -24.89
N VAL A 181 6.69 -25.89 -24.45
CA VAL A 181 5.58 -26.12 -23.52
C VAL A 181 5.71 -25.17 -22.33
N GLU A 182 4.97 -24.07 -22.39
CA GLU A 182 4.53 -23.33 -21.22
C GLU A 182 3.60 -24.32 -20.54
N GLU A 183 4.13 -25.06 -19.58
CA GLU A 183 3.40 -26.05 -18.81
C GLU A 183 2.30 -25.28 -18.06
N SER A 184 1.17 -25.07 -18.75
CA SER A 184 -0.04 -24.55 -18.17
C SER A 184 -0.53 -25.65 -17.24
N ASN A 185 0.02 -25.68 -16.02
CA ASN A 185 -0.51 -26.54 -14.99
C ASN A 185 -2.01 -26.24 -14.92
N ALA A 186 -2.84 -27.28 -15.00
CA ALA A 186 -4.29 -27.15 -14.92
C ALA A 186 -4.71 -26.33 -13.68
N GLU A 187 -3.91 -26.33 -12.62
CA GLU A 187 -4.09 -25.50 -11.44
C GLU A 187 -3.89 -24.00 -11.68
N TYR A 188 -2.92 -23.60 -12.53
CA TYR A 188 -2.71 -22.20 -12.87
C TYR A 188 -3.87 -21.63 -13.67
N GLU A 189 -4.39 -22.37 -14.66
CA GLU A 189 -5.57 -21.93 -15.42
C GLU A 189 -6.82 -21.88 -14.55
N LYS A 190 -7.02 -22.84 -13.63
CA LYS A 190 -8.09 -22.76 -12.62
C LYS A 190 -7.94 -21.51 -11.75
N LEU A 191 -6.74 -21.23 -11.25
CA LEU A 191 -6.46 -20.06 -10.42
C LEU A 191 -6.69 -18.75 -11.18
N LYS A 192 -6.26 -18.69 -12.45
CA LYS A 192 -6.45 -17.54 -13.34
C LYS A 192 -7.93 -17.29 -13.63
N HIS A 193 -8.70 -18.35 -13.91
CA HIS A 193 -10.16 -18.24 -14.05
C HIS A 193 -10.81 -17.72 -12.77
N TYR A 194 -10.41 -18.24 -11.61
CA TYR A 194 -10.93 -17.79 -10.32
C TYR A 194 -10.61 -16.30 -10.04
N ILE A 195 -9.38 -15.86 -10.35
CA ILE A 195 -8.99 -14.45 -10.23
C ILE A 195 -9.87 -13.57 -11.12
N PHE A 196 -10.10 -13.97 -12.38
CA PHE A 196 -10.94 -13.21 -13.31
C PHE A 196 -12.41 -13.09 -12.82
N GLU A 197 -12.98 -14.17 -12.30
CA GLU A 197 -14.31 -14.14 -11.70
C GLU A 197 -14.39 -13.23 -10.47
N LEU A 198 -13.37 -13.30 -9.59
CA LEU A 198 -13.28 -12.39 -8.45
C LEU A 198 -13.18 -10.93 -8.87
N GLU A 199 -12.39 -10.61 -9.90
CA GLU A 199 -12.28 -9.25 -10.43
C GLU A 199 -13.64 -8.73 -10.91
N ASN A 200 -14.44 -9.56 -11.59
CA ASN A 200 -15.79 -9.21 -12.01
C ASN A 200 -16.70 -8.89 -10.81
N HIS A 201 -16.70 -9.74 -9.78
CA HIS A 201 -17.50 -9.52 -8.57
C HIS A 201 -17.07 -8.24 -7.83
N VAL A 202 -15.76 -7.97 -7.72
CA VAL A 202 -15.25 -6.74 -7.10
C VAL A 202 -15.66 -5.51 -7.91
N ALA A 203 -15.58 -5.56 -9.24
CA ALA A 203 -16.00 -4.46 -10.12
C ALA A 203 -17.49 -4.16 -10.01
N GLU A 204 -18.34 -5.19 -9.90
CA GLU A 204 -19.76 -5.02 -9.66
C GLU A 204 -20.05 -4.40 -8.29
N ALA A 205 -19.43 -4.92 -7.22
CA ALA A 205 -19.55 -4.37 -5.88
C ALA A 205 -19.15 -2.89 -5.82
N GLN A 206 -18.04 -2.52 -6.49
CA GLN A 206 -17.61 -1.13 -6.64
C GLN A 206 -18.67 -0.27 -7.34
N LYS A 207 -19.26 -0.74 -8.45
CA LYS A 207 -20.37 -0.03 -9.13
C LYS A 207 -21.57 0.16 -8.19
N HIS A 208 -21.93 -0.86 -7.41
CA HIS A 208 -23.02 -0.75 -6.44
C HIS A 208 -22.73 0.26 -5.33
N ALA A 209 -21.54 0.23 -4.74
CA ALA A 209 -21.09 1.18 -3.73
C ALA A 209 -21.08 2.62 -4.28
N TYR A 210 -20.53 2.82 -5.48
CA TYR A 210 -20.53 4.13 -6.15
C TYR A 210 -21.95 4.67 -6.36
N ARG A 211 -22.89 3.84 -6.83
CA ARG A 211 -24.31 4.25 -7.00
C ARG A 211 -24.95 4.63 -5.68
N LEU A 212 -24.61 3.94 -4.58
CA LEU A 212 -25.14 4.24 -3.25
C LEU A 212 -24.61 5.59 -2.74
N VAL A 213 -23.30 5.82 -2.82
CA VAL A 213 -22.68 7.11 -2.42
C VAL A 213 -23.23 8.27 -3.27
N LYS A 214 -23.37 8.07 -4.58
CA LYS A 214 -23.95 9.09 -5.49
C LYS A 214 -25.40 9.40 -5.11
N ARG A 215 -26.21 8.38 -4.81
CA ARG A 215 -27.56 8.59 -4.26
C ARG A 215 -27.49 9.44 -2.99
N HIS A 216 -26.71 9.04 -1.99
CA HIS A 216 -26.61 9.79 -0.72
C HIS A 216 -26.19 11.26 -0.92
N ARG A 217 -25.30 11.58 -1.87
CA ARG A 217 -24.96 12.97 -2.22
C ARG A 217 -26.16 13.74 -2.79
N VAL A 218 -26.95 13.12 -3.66
CA VAL A 218 -28.18 13.73 -4.22
C VAL A 218 -29.23 13.95 -3.12
N TRP A 219 -29.41 12.99 -2.22
CA TRP A 219 -30.30 13.14 -1.05
C TRP A 219 -29.82 14.28 -0.13
N ALA A 220 -28.53 14.37 0.16
CA ALA A 220 -27.96 15.45 0.97
C ALA A 220 -28.18 16.84 0.34
N ILE A 221 -28.04 16.97 -0.98
CA ILE A 221 -28.32 18.21 -1.71
C ILE A 221 -29.82 18.53 -1.69
N SER A 222 -30.69 17.54 -1.91
CA SER A 222 -32.15 17.70 -1.89
C SER A 222 -32.67 18.13 -0.52
N VAL A 223 -32.13 17.57 0.57
CA VAL A 223 -32.46 17.97 1.95
C VAL A 223 -32.02 19.40 2.23
N ARG A 224 -30.84 19.80 1.73
CA ARG A 224 -30.33 21.17 1.89
C ARG A 224 -31.17 22.19 1.12
N ILE A 225 -31.58 21.88 -0.10
CA ILE A 225 -32.49 22.73 -0.90
C ILE A 225 -33.85 22.87 -0.20
N ARG A 226 -34.41 21.77 0.32
CA ARG A 226 -35.69 21.83 1.07
C ARG A 226 -35.61 22.71 2.31
N LYS A 227 -34.53 22.61 3.09
CA LYS A 227 -34.32 23.49 4.26
C LYS A 227 -34.19 24.97 3.85
N VAL A 228 -33.52 25.27 2.74
CA VAL A 228 -33.38 26.64 2.23
C VAL A 228 -34.74 27.20 1.78
N ILE A 229 -35.51 26.44 1.00
CA ILE A 229 -36.86 26.86 0.56
C ILE A 229 -37.78 27.11 1.76
N GLN A 230 -37.73 26.25 2.78
CA GLN A 230 -38.54 26.39 3.99
C GLN A 230 -38.13 27.63 4.82
N ALA A 231 -36.83 27.96 4.88
CA ALA A 231 -36.33 29.18 5.52
C ALA A 231 -36.77 30.46 4.77
N PHE A 232 -36.72 30.46 3.44
CA PHE A 232 -37.21 31.59 2.63
C PHE A 232 -38.74 31.75 2.68
N GLY A 233 -39.49 30.66 2.85
CA GLY A 233 -40.93 30.70 3.09
C GLY A 233 -41.31 31.25 4.47
N CYS A 234 -40.44 31.08 5.48
CA CYS A 234 -40.62 31.63 6.83
C CYS A 234 -40.30 33.14 6.91
N LEU A 235 -39.42 33.67 6.06
CA LEU A 235 -39.06 35.09 6.01
C LEU A 235 -40.06 35.98 5.22
N ARG A 236 -41.07 35.39 4.58
CA ARG A 236 -42.05 36.08 3.73
C ARG A 236 -43.43 36.26 4.38
N LYS A 237 -43.53 36.09 5.70
CA LYS A 237 -44.73 36.35 6.51
C LYS A 237 -44.45 37.39 7.58
#